data_AF-A0A0F9BX31-F1
#
_entry.id   AF-A0A0F9BX31-F1
#
_cell.length_a   1.000
_cell.length_b   1.000
_cell.length_c   1.000
_cell.angle_alpha   90.00
_cell.angle_beta   90.00
_cell.angle_gamma   90.00
#
_symmetry.space_group_name_H-M   'P 1'
#
loop_
_entity.id
_entity.type
_entity.pdbx_description
1 polymer ?
#
loop_
_entity_poly.entity_id
_entity_poly.type
_entity_poly.pdbx_seq_one_letter_code
_entity_poly.pdbx_strand_id
1 'polypeptide(L)'
;MVFYKQFHTVKRTGLVAWHYIISQLSVRTVAILLILVMVFNGIMIPLQFGLLKPFEPETAYAATTITSFTYKKDVTFDTTAAGANVSSSQSSFPVAVHINTSSWPTQSERDNFFDNAGSAGKRVQFFDSDETTNLDYEVEYFDNTQGSEEAIYWVRVPTVSGNSSTDKIVVAYGNDPNGSDQANPTGVWDSSYEMVQHLGDNSWGSSPEAKDSAPNANNGTNAGSLNADGKVRRGRSFVTDDYINTDTVVSEVGTNTAGTFSAWLYPSSATQGSIITFGDTDARNWIYFIIQSSGILTATLMQGGTYQWATDTDTGIGLNAWHHVVLVQDGTSSEIYVDGAQPAQAFFISTDKTKWFSAVSGIDNGRIGSLNKNSAGNARFLDGTVDEVRISSTNR
;
A
#
# COMPACT_ATOMS: atom_id res chain seq x y z
N MET A 1 -29.04 -26.05 -73.62
CA MET A 1 -28.93 -25.68 -75.05
C MET A 1 -27.85 -24.60 -75.16
N VAL A 2 -26.96 -24.71 -76.15
CA VAL A 2 -25.78 -23.82 -76.32
C VAL A 2 -26.19 -22.49 -76.99
N PHE A 3 -25.43 -21.41 -76.73
CA PHE A 3 -24.96 -20.30 -77.62
C PHE A 3 -24.67 -19.05 -76.75
N TYR A 4 -23.42 -18.60 -76.51
CA TYR A 4 -22.54 -17.78 -77.40
C TYR A 4 -23.32 -16.63 -78.09
N LYS A 5 -22.99 -15.33 -77.99
CA LYS A 5 -21.73 -14.56 -78.12
C LYS A 5 -21.94 -13.15 -77.46
N GLN A 6 -21.00 -12.21 -77.28
CA GLN A 6 -19.54 -12.05 -77.51
C GLN A 6 -18.99 -11.00 -76.49
N PHE A 7 -17.66 -10.84 -76.38
CA PHE A 7 -16.96 -9.85 -75.56
C PHE A 7 -16.93 -8.42 -76.15
N HIS A 8 -16.74 -7.41 -75.27
CA HIS A 8 -15.69 -6.41 -75.46
C HIS A 8 -14.93 -6.14 -74.14
N THR A 9 -13.63 -5.89 -74.27
CA THR A 9 -12.64 -5.88 -73.18
C THR A 9 -12.13 -4.48 -72.88
N VAL A 10 -12.11 -4.07 -71.61
CA VAL A 10 -10.94 -3.42 -70.97
C VAL A 10 -10.79 -3.98 -69.55
N LYS A 11 -9.57 -4.34 -69.15
CA LYS A 11 -9.20 -4.94 -67.86
C LYS A 11 -9.15 -3.86 -66.75
N ARG A 12 -9.67 -4.10 -65.53
CA ARG A 12 -8.97 -4.63 -64.31
C ARG A 12 -7.60 -3.95 -64.06
N THR A 13 -7.22 -3.53 -62.85
CA THR A 13 -7.45 -4.07 -61.48
C THR A 13 -7.50 -2.93 -60.45
N GLY A 14 -8.10 -3.03 -59.25
CA GLY A 14 -8.84 -4.12 -58.61
C GLY A 14 -8.51 -4.23 -57.10
N LEU A 15 -9.50 -4.10 -56.22
CA LEU A 15 -9.40 -4.52 -54.81
C LEU A 15 -10.81 -4.68 -54.21
N VAL A 16 -11.24 -5.92 -54.01
CA VAL A 16 -12.46 -6.30 -53.27
C VAL A 16 -12.12 -7.46 -52.35
N ALA A 17 -12.50 -7.28 -51.09
CA ALA A 17 -12.62 -8.22 -49.97
C ALA A 17 -12.12 -9.68 -50.12
N TRP A 18 -11.34 -10.09 -49.12
CA TRP A 18 -11.46 -11.43 -48.51
C TRP A 18 -11.50 -11.30 -46.99
N HIS A 19 -12.62 -11.70 -46.38
CA HIS A 19 -12.62 -12.14 -44.99
C HIS A 19 -12.11 -13.59 -44.96
N TYR A 20 -11.31 -13.95 -43.95
CA TYR A 20 -11.08 -15.35 -43.61
C TYR A 20 -11.10 -15.56 -42.10
N ILE A 21 -11.53 -16.75 -41.71
CA ILE A 21 -11.89 -17.15 -40.35
C ILE A 21 -10.62 -17.50 -39.55
N ILE A 22 -10.54 -17.04 -38.30
CA ILE A 22 -9.67 -17.64 -37.28
C ILE A 22 -10.51 -18.01 -36.06
N SER A 23 -11.06 -19.21 -36.10
CA SER A 23 -11.32 -20.02 -34.91
C SER A 23 -10.23 -21.10 -34.85
N GLN A 24 -9.82 -21.50 -33.64
CA GLN A 24 -8.74 -22.48 -33.38
C GLN A 24 -7.30 -21.98 -33.61
N LEU A 25 -6.85 -21.02 -32.80
CA LEU A 25 -5.44 -20.94 -32.40
C LEU A 25 -5.36 -21.06 -30.88
N SER A 26 -4.65 -22.09 -30.41
CA SER A 26 -4.40 -22.31 -28.98
C SER A 26 -3.45 -21.25 -28.43
N VAL A 27 -3.64 -20.88 -27.16
CA VAL A 27 -2.91 -19.82 -26.48
C VAL A 27 -1.41 -20.16 -26.32
N ARG A 28 -0.59 -19.83 -27.34
CA ARG A 28 0.87 -19.66 -27.23
C ARG A 28 1.37 -18.60 -28.22
N THR A 29 1.76 -17.45 -27.67
CA THR A 29 2.65 -16.40 -28.21
C THR A 29 2.48 -15.99 -29.68
N VAL A 30 1.81 -14.87 -29.92
CA VAL A 30 1.86 -14.14 -31.21
C VAL A 30 2.37 -12.72 -30.98
N ALA A 31 3.59 -12.43 -31.41
CA ALA A 31 4.10 -11.06 -31.50
C ALA A 31 3.74 -10.47 -32.88
N ILE A 32 2.89 -9.43 -32.92
CA ILE A 32 2.53 -8.72 -34.15
C ILE A 32 3.31 -7.41 -34.22
N LEU A 33 4.26 -7.32 -35.15
CA LEU A 33 5.00 -6.08 -35.43
C LEU A 33 4.23 -5.22 -36.44
N LEU A 34 3.54 -4.19 -35.96
CA LEU A 34 2.86 -3.18 -36.79
C LEU A 34 3.78 -1.99 -37.05
N ILE A 35 4.39 -1.92 -38.23
CA ILE A 35 5.21 -0.78 -38.66
C ILE A 35 4.28 0.31 -39.21
N LEU A 36 4.01 1.35 -38.41
CA LEU A 36 3.31 2.56 -38.86
C LEU A 36 4.33 3.61 -39.31
N VAL A 37 4.42 3.88 -40.62
CA VAL A 37 5.27 4.94 -41.16
C VAL A 37 4.49 6.25 -41.23
N MET A 38 4.77 7.18 -40.31
CA MET A 38 4.36 8.59 -40.47
C MET A 38 5.47 9.36 -41.18
N VAL A 39 5.15 9.98 -42.32
CA VAL A 39 6.08 10.86 -43.04
C VAL A 39 5.80 12.31 -42.65
N PHE A 40 6.69 12.91 -41.87
CA PHE A 40 6.76 14.36 -41.68
C PHE A 40 8.12 14.88 -42.17
N ASN A 41 8.10 15.76 -43.16
CA ASN A 41 9.23 16.59 -43.61
C ASN A 41 10.57 15.88 -43.88
N GLY A 42 10.55 14.64 -44.37
CA GLY A 42 11.69 14.04 -45.10
C GLY A 42 12.92 13.66 -44.28
N ILE A 43 12.84 13.65 -42.94
CA ILE A 43 13.95 13.22 -42.07
C ILE A 43 13.67 11.81 -41.54
N MET A 44 14.55 10.86 -41.86
CA MET A 44 14.53 9.50 -41.30
C MET A 44 15.19 9.50 -39.92
N ILE A 45 14.40 9.33 -38.86
CA ILE A 45 14.91 9.09 -37.49
C ILE A 45 14.66 7.61 -37.15
N PRO A 46 15.70 6.81 -36.84
CA PRO A 46 15.50 5.45 -36.35
C PRO A 46 15.03 5.49 -34.89
N LEU A 47 13.73 5.21 -34.65
CA LEU A 47 13.26 4.92 -33.29
C LEU A 47 13.68 3.49 -32.91
N GLN A 48 14.58 3.39 -31.94
CA GLN A 48 14.93 2.13 -31.30
C GLN A 48 13.88 1.79 -30.23
N PHE A 49 12.78 1.15 -30.63
CA PHE A 49 11.82 0.58 -29.69
C PHE A 49 12.47 -0.60 -28.96
N GLY A 50 12.65 -0.48 -27.65
CA GLY A 50 12.98 -1.61 -26.80
C GLY A 50 11.86 -2.66 -26.85
N LEU A 51 12.20 -3.95 -26.65
CA LEU A 51 11.17 -4.96 -26.47
C LEU A 51 10.36 -4.62 -25.23
N LEU A 52 9.10 -4.22 -25.43
CA LEU A 52 8.07 -4.39 -24.40
C LEU A 52 8.03 -5.89 -24.11
N LYS A 53 8.44 -6.27 -22.90
CA LYS A 53 8.17 -7.64 -22.40
C LYS A 53 6.66 -7.84 -22.54
N PRO A 54 6.19 -8.96 -23.13
CA PRO A 54 4.77 -9.27 -23.06
C PRO A 54 4.38 -9.27 -21.58
N PHE A 55 3.22 -8.68 -21.28
CA PHE A 55 2.58 -8.84 -19.98
C PHE A 55 2.34 -10.34 -19.82
N GLU A 56 3.19 -11.02 -19.05
CA GLU A 56 2.90 -12.39 -18.65
C GLU A 56 1.66 -12.28 -17.77
N PRO A 57 0.55 -12.96 -18.12
CA PRO A 57 -0.59 -12.98 -17.24
C PRO A 57 -0.11 -13.57 -15.92
N GLU A 58 -0.34 -12.82 -14.84
CA GLU A 58 -0.27 -13.31 -13.47
C GLU A 58 -0.82 -14.73 -13.43
N THR A 59 -0.08 -15.65 -12.81
CA THR A 59 -0.43 -17.08 -12.84
C THR A 59 -1.83 -17.26 -12.29
N ALA A 60 -2.79 -17.47 -13.19
CA ALA A 60 -4.17 -17.72 -12.83
C ALA A 60 -4.24 -19.06 -12.11
N TYR A 61 -4.10 -19.02 -10.78
CA TYR A 61 -4.41 -20.13 -9.90
C TYR A 61 -5.83 -20.59 -10.24
N ALA A 62 -6.02 -21.90 -10.41
CA ALA A 62 -7.33 -22.43 -10.73
C ALA A 62 -8.30 -22.02 -9.62
N ALA A 63 -9.42 -21.39 -9.98
CA ALA A 63 -10.38 -20.84 -9.04
C ALA A 63 -10.83 -21.91 -8.03
N THR A 64 -10.34 -21.79 -6.80
CA THR A 64 -10.58 -22.76 -5.74
C THR A 64 -11.93 -22.44 -5.12
N THR A 65 -12.98 -23.10 -5.56
CA THR A 65 -14.32 -22.92 -5.01
C THR A 65 -14.34 -23.25 -3.52
N ILE A 66 -14.84 -22.34 -2.68
CA ILE A 66 -14.85 -22.42 -1.21
C ILE A 66 -15.28 -23.78 -0.62
N THR A 67 -16.13 -24.52 -1.33
CA THR A 67 -16.65 -25.86 -0.98
C THR A 67 -15.59 -26.94 -0.79
N SER A 68 -14.34 -26.68 -1.14
CA SER A 68 -13.19 -27.56 -0.89
C SER A 68 -12.70 -27.52 0.57
N PHE A 69 -12.94 -26.42 1.28
CA PHE A 69 -12.59 -26.26 2.70
C PHE A 69 -13.67 -26.87 3.59
N THR A 70 -13.27 -27.43 4.73
CA THR A 70 -14.22 -28.04 5.70
C THR A 70 -15.04 -26.97 6.42
N TYR A 71 -14.45 -25.82 6.69
CA TYR A 71 -15.04 -24.74 7.48
C TYR A 71 -14.91 -23.40 6.77
N LYS A 72 -15.86 -22.50 7.05
CA LYS A 72 -15.82 -21.10 6.65
C LYS A 72 -16.47 -20.24 7.71
N LYS A 73 -16.09 -18.97 7.78
CA LYS A 73 -16.69 -17.98 8.67
C LYS A 73 -16.72 -16.61 8.02
N ASP A 74 -17.86 -15.93 8.18
CA ASP A 74 -18.02 -14.54 7.76
C ASP A 74 -17.17 -13.62 8.66
N VAL A 75 -16.49 -12.67 8.04
CA VAL A 75 -15.82 -11.55 8.69
C VAL A 75 -16.58 -10.29 8.26
N THR A 76 -17.50 -9.84 9.11
CA THR A 76 -18.37 -8.68 8.85
C THR A 76 -17.67 -7.38 9.24
N PHE A 77 -17.84 -6.35 8.41
CA PHE A 77 -17.39 -4.99 8.67
C PHE A 77 -18.59 -4.12 9.09
N ASP A 78 -18.40 -3.32 10.15
CA ASP A 78 -19.30 -2.21 10.47
C ASP A 78 -18.60 -0.90 10.12
N THR A 79 -18.95 -0.33 8.97
CA THR A 79 -18.49 0.99 8.50
C THR A 79 -19.48 2.10 8.83
N THR A 80 -20.58 1.81 9.54
CA THR A 80 -21.51 2.84 10.02
C THR A 80 -20.85 3.73 11.07
N ALA A 81 -21.51 4.84 11.42
CA ALA A 81 -21.09 5.73 12.50
C ALA A 81 -21.00 5.08 13.90
N ALA A 82 -21.51 3.85 14.08
CA ALA A 82 -21.35 3.07 15.32
C ALA A 82 -20.09 2.17 15.30
N GLY A 83 -19.58 1.85 14.11
CA GLY A 83 -18.34 1.11 13.88
C GLY A 83 -17.21 2.04 13.43
N ALA A 84 -16.61 1.75 12.26
CA ALA A 84 -15.46 2.48 11.73
C ALA A 84 -15.78 3.89 11.17
N ASN A 85 -17.06 4.29 11.07
CA ASN A 85 -17.49 5.61 10.60
C ASN A 85 -16.97 6.00 9.21
N VAL A 86 -16.90 5.04 8.29
CA VAL A 86 -16.41 5.23 6.91
C VAL A 86 -17.60 5.50 6.00
N SER A 87 -17.80 6.75 5.58
CA SER A 87 -19.01 7.18 4.86
C SER A 87 -19.05 6.82 3.38
N SER A 88 -17.90 6.78 2.69
CA SER A 88 -17.77 6.40 1.28
C SER A 88 -17.16 5.01 1.14
N SER A 89 -17.61 4.26 0.12
CA SER A 89 -17.00 2.95 -0.18
C SER A 89 -15.55 3.11 -0.65
N GLN A 90 -14.70 2.20 -0.19
CA GLN A 90 -13.28 2.14 -0.54
C GLN A 90 -13.03 1.01 -1.54
N SER A 91 -12.18 1.24 -2.54
CA SER A 91 -11.81 0.24 -3.56
C SER A 91 -10.40 -0.30 -3.33
N SER A 92 -10.18 -1.60 -3.56
CA SER A 92 -8.87 -2.26 -3.41
C SER A 92 -8.21 -1.97 -2.06
N PHE A 93 -8.95 -2.10 -0.97
CA PHE A 93 -8.54 -1.63 0.35
C PHE A 93 -8.00 -2.77 1.23
N PRO A 94 -6.75 -2.69 1.75
CA PRO A 94 -6.22 -3.65 2.71
C PRO A 94 -6.89 -3.53 4.09
N VAL A 95 -7.63 -4.56 4.49
CA VAL A 95 -8.31 -4.65 5.79
C VAL A 95 -7.53 -5.57 6.72
N ALA A 96 -7.30 -5.13 7.97
CA ALA A 96 -6.78 -5.99 9.03
C ALA A 96 -7.89 -6.92 9.56
N VAL A 97 -7.64 -8.22 9.53
CA VAL A 97 -8.51 -9.26 10.10
C VAL A 97 -7.82 -9.84 11.34
N HIS A 98 -8.33 -9.47 12.52
CA HIS A 98 -7.80 -9.92 13.82
C HIS A 98 -8.66 -11.04 14.41
N ILE A 99 -8.11 -12.25 14.43
CA ILE A 99 -8.73 -13.45 14.98
C ILE A 99 -8.05 -13.76 16.31
N ASN A 100 -8.82 -13.80 17.39
CA ASN A 100 -8.33 -14.12 18.73
C ASN A 100 -9.42 -14.80 19.57
N THR A 101 -9.08 -15.21 20.79
CA THR A 101 -10.00 -15.91 21.71
C THR A 101 -11.27 -15.15 22.07
N SER A 102 -11.30 -13.81 21.92
CA SER A 102 -12.50 -12.99 22.17
C SER A 102 -13.38 -12.83 20.93
N SER A 103 -12.80 -12.65 19.74
CA SER A 103 -13.57 -12.55 18.49
C SER A 103 -14.10 -13.91 18.03
N TRP A 104 -13.42 -15.01 18.37
CA TRP A 104 -13.79 -16.38 18.02
C TRP A 104 -13.86 -17.25 19.30
N PRO A 105 -14.97 -17.17 20.06
CA PRO A 105 -15.01 -17.64 21.45
C PRO A 105 -15.16 -19.15 21.61
N THR A 106 -15.67 -19.90 20.62
CA THR A 106 -15.85 -21.35 20.81
C THR A 106 -14.53 -22.10 20.61
N GLN A 107 -14.21 -23.01 21.55
CA GLN A 107 -12.98 -23.80 21.47
C GLN A 107 -12.93 -24.60 20.16
N SER A 108 -14.05 -25.23 19.76
CA SER A 108 -14.10 -26.01 18.53
C SER A 108 -13.92 -25.20 17.24
N GLU A 109 -14.26 -23.92 17.20
CA GLU A 109 -13.87 -23.07 16.04
C GLU A 109 -12.35 -22.81 16.05
N ARG A 110 -11.77 -22.54 17.22
CA ARG A 110 -10.33 -22.28 17.37
C ARG A 110 -9.49 -23.52 17.07
N ASP A 111 -9.81 -24.67 17.64
CA ASP A 111 -9.13 -25.95 17.31
C ASP A 111 -9.16 -26.16 15.79
N ASN A 112 -10.33 -25.95 15.17
CA ASN A 112 -10.47 -26.15 13.73
C ASN A 112 -9.74 -25.13 12.86
N PHE A 113 -9.48 -23.93 13.36
CA PHE A 113 -8.68 -22.90 12.69
C PHE A 113 -7.18 -23.06 13.01
N PHE A 114 -6.78 -22.94 14.26
CA PHE A 114 -5.40 -22.86 14.73
C PHE A 114 -4.64 -24.20 14.76
N ASP A 115 -5.30 -25.33 15.06
CA ASP A 115 -4.62 -26.65 15.06
C ASP A 115 -4.53 -27.23 13.64
N ASN A 116 -5.53 -26.99 12.79
CA ASN A 116 -5.50 -27.44 11.39
C ASN A 116 -4.69 -26.52 10.47
N ALA A 117 -4.51 -25.24 10.81
CA ALA A 117 -3.64 -24.30 10.10
C ALA A 117 -2.17 -24.53 10.45
N GLY A 118 -1.63 -25.64 9.94
CA GLY A 118 -0.22 -25.98 10.07
C GLY A 118 0.72 -24.89 9.51
N SER A 119 1.99 -24.93 9.95
CA SER A 119 3.06 -24.03 9.51
C SER A 119 2.75 -22.53 9.59
N ALA A 120 2.01 -22.11 10.62
CA ALA A 120 1.67 -20.71 10.94
C ALA A 120 0.65 -20.04 9.98
N GLY A 121 -0.61 -20.50 10.01
CA GLY A 121 -1.73 -19.83 9.30
C GLY A 121 -1.88 -20.20 7.82
N LYS A 122 -0.95 -20.97 7.26
CA LYS A 122 -0.75 -21.20 5.82
C LYS A 122 -1.73 -22.16 5.13
N ARG A 123 -2.94 -22.32 5.70
CA ARG A 123 -3.99 -23.23 5.19
C ARG A 123 -5.38 -22.58 5.29
N VAL A 124 -5.41 -21.29 5.06
CA VAL A 124 -6.62 -20.47 4.96
C VAL A 124 -6.70 -19.86 3.56
N GLN A 125 -7.91 -19.52 3.12
CA GLN A 125 -8.12 -18.68 1.95
C GLN A 125 -9.22 -17.67 2.28
N PHE A 126 -9.00 -16.41 1.89
CA PHE A 126 -10.02 -15.38 1.96
C PHE A 126 -10.78 -15.28 0.64
N PHE A 127 -12.09 -15.05 0.74
CA PHE A 127 -13.01 -14.88 -0.37
C PHE A 127 -13.83 -13.61 -0.18
N ASP A 128 -14.24 -12.98 -1.28
CA ASP A 128 -15.28 -11.95 -1.25
C ASP A 128 -16.62 -12.53 -0.75
N SER A 129 -17.58 -11.65 -0.47
CA SER A 129 -18.97 -11.92 -0.15
C SER A 129 -19.71 -12.86 -1.12
N ASP A 130 -19.20 -13.03 -2.35
CA ASP A 130 -19.71 -13.98 -3.36
C ASP A 130 -19.28 -15.44 -3.14
N GLU A 131 -18.35 -15.69 -2.21
CA GLU A 131 -17.75 -16.99 -1.87
C GLU A 131 -17.01 -17.72 -3.03
N THR A 132 -16.62 -16.99 -4.07
CA THR A 132 -15.96 -17.53 -5.27
C THR A 132 -14.73 -16.72 -5.72
N THR A 133 -14.70 -15.42 -5.42
CA THR A 133 -13.59 -14.52 -5.73
C THR A 133 -12.53 -14.63 -4.64
N ASN A 134 -11.39 -15.26 -4.93
CA ASN A 134 -10.22 -15.31 -4.04
C ASN A 134 -9.70 -13.89 -3.75
N LEU A 135 -9.33 -13.63 -2.50
CA LEU A 135 -8.67 -12.39 -2.07
C LEU A 135 -7.21 -12.66 -1.70
N ASP A 136 -6.33 -11.74 -2.11
CA ASP A 136 -4.94 -11.73 -1.66
C ASP A 136 -4.86 -11.41 -0.17
N TYR A 137 -3.95 -12.10 0.53
CA TYR A 137 -3.70 -11.87 1.94
C TYR A 137 -2.20 -11.94 2.28
N GLU A 138 -1.85 -11.28 3.37
CA GLU A 138 -0.56 -11.33 4.06
C GLU A 138 -0.78 -11.82 5.50
N VAL A 139 0.18 -12.57 6.02
CA VAL A 139 0.18 -13.05 7.41
C VAL A 139 1.10 -12.15 8.23
N GLU A 140 0.53 -11.14 8.89
CA GLU A 140 1.25 -10.30 9.85
C GLU A 140 1.60 -11.10 11.11
N TYR A 141 0.63 -11.88 11.61
CA TYR A 141 0.87 -12.74 12.76
C TYR A 141 0.06 -14.03 12.75
N PHE A 142 0.65 -15.07 13.33
CA PHE A 142 -0.04 -16.29 13.68
C PHE A 142 0.67 -16.97 14.86
N ASP A 143 -0.10 -17.27 15.91
CA ASP A 143 0.28 -18.05 17.07
C ASP A 143 -0.87 -18.99 17.43
N ASN A 144 -0.57 -20.29 17.47
CA ASN A 144 -1.48 -21.36 17.88
C ASN A 144 -1.14 -21.95 19.25
N THR A 145 -0.45 -21.19 20.10
CA THR A 145 -0.25 -21.55 21.50
C THR A 145 -1.61 -21.64 22.20
N GLN A 146 -1.99 -22.85 22.61
CA GLN A 146 -3.31 -23.16 23.13
C GLN A 146 -3.68 -22.29 24.33
N GLY A 147 -4.84 -21.63 24.27
CA GLY A 147 -5.34 -20.67 25.27
C GLY A 147 -4.83 -19.23 25.09
N SER A 148 -3.92 -18.97 24.17
CA SER A 148 -3.48 -17.63 23.75
C SER A 148 -3.44 -17.50 22.23
N GLU A 149 -4.36 -18.17 21.53
CA GLU A 149 -4.37 -18.22 20.07
C GLU A 149 -4.70 -16.85 19.45
N GLU A 150 -3.88 -16.41 18.50
CA GLU A 150 -4.00 -15.12 17.83
C GLU A 150 -3.51 -15.18 16.38
N ALA A 151 -4.25 -14.60 15.45
CA ALA A 151 -3.81 -14.39 14.08
C ALA A 151 -4.23 -13.01 13.57
N ILE A 152 -3.35 -12.38 12.80
CA ILE A 152 -3.56 -11.09 12.15
C ILE A 152 -3.21 -11.25 10.68
N TYR A 153 -4.16 -10.93 9.81
CA TYR A 153 -3.99 -10.94 8.36
C TYR A 153 -4.30 -9.56 7.80
N TRP A 154 -3.54 -9.13 6.79
CA TRP A 154 -3.97 -8.03 5.92
C TRP A 154 -4.60 -8.66 4.66
N VAL A 155 -5.83 -8.27 4.32
CA VAL A 155 -6.58 -8.84 3.20
C VAL A 155 -7.02 -7.72 2.26
N ARG A 156 -6.71 -7.81 0.97
CA ARG A 156 -7.15 -6.82 -0.01
C ARG A 156 -8.60 -7.07 -0.41
N VAL A 157 -9.50 -6.22 0.07
CA VAL A 157 -10.93 -6.29 -0.24
C VAL A 157 -11.23 -5.45 -1.49
N PRO A 158 -11.86 -5.99 -2.55
CA PRO A 158 -12.09 -5.27 -3.80
C PRO A 158 -12.98 -4.05 -3.62
N THR A 159 -13.98 -4.13 -2.74
CA THR A 159 -14.79 -3.00 -2.29
C THR A 159 -15.17 -3.19 -0.84
N VAL A 160 -14.82 -2.22 0.01
CA VAL A 160 -15.38 -2.08 1.36
C VAL A 160 -16.51 -1.06 1.28
N SER A 161 -17.73 -1.47 1.60
CA SER A 161 -18.93 -0.64 1.47
C SER A 161 -18.97 0.45 2.54
N GLY A 162 -19.19 1.72 2.15
CA GLY A 162 -19.37 2.83 3.08
C GLY A 162 -20.71 2.79 3.81
N ASN A 163 -20.72 3.17 5.10
CA ASN A 163 -21.89 3.23 5.98
C ASN A 163 -22.78 1.97 5.94
N SER A 164 -22.15 0.80 6.03
CA SER A 164 -22.76 -0.53 6.00
C SER A 164 -22.47 -1.29 7.29
N SER A 165 -23.45 -2.06 7.78
CA SER A 165 -23.30 -3.00 8.90
C SER A 165 -23.43 -4.46 8.46
N THR A 166 -23.42 -4.72 7.14
CA THR A 166 -23.63 -6.05 6.54
C THR A 166 -22.57 -6.40 5.50
N ASP A 167 -21.59 -5.54 5.28
CA ASP A 167 -20.47 -5.79 4.37
C ASP A 167 -19.58 -6.88 4.95
N LYS A 168 -19.04 -7.77 4.12
CA LYS A 168 -18.26 -8.91 4.63
C LYS A 168 -17.29 -9.50 3.60
N ILE A 169 -16.28 -10.17 4.13
CA ILE A 169 -15.52 -11.22 3.42
C ILE A 169 -15.75 -12.57 4.13
N VAL A 170 -15.25 -13.64 3.55
CA VAL A 170 -15.32 -14.99 4.13
C VAL A 170 -13.93 -15.57 4.26
N VAL A 171 -13.56 -16.04 5.45
CA VAL A 171 -12.35 -16.86 5.65
C VAL A 171 -12.72 -18.34 5.62
N ALA A 172 -12.08 -19.10 4.74
CA ALA A 172 -12.24 -20.55 4.61
C ALA A 172 -11.00 -21.27 5.15
N TYR A 173 -11.21 -22.38 5.86
CA TYR A 173 -10.16 -23.07 6.62
C TYR A 173 -10.50 -24.54 6.90
N GLY A 174 -9.48 -25.31 7.25
CA GLY A 174 -9.59 -26.76 7.44
C GLY A 174 -9.69 -27.51 6.10
N ASN A 175 -8.89 -28.58 5.97
CA ASN A 175 -8.76 -29.34 4.72
C ASN A 175 -8.51 -28.47 3.46
N ASP A 176 -7.65 -27.46 3.57
CA ASP A 176 -7.19 -26.67 2.42
C ASP A 176 -6.76 -27.59 1.25
N PRO A 177 -7.39 -27.46 0.05
CA PRO A 177 -7.10 -28.29 -1.11
C PRO A 177 -5.80 -27.91 -1.82
N ASN A 178 -5.29 -26.70 -1.60
CA ASN A 178 -4.10 -26.20 -2.29
C ASN A 178 -2.84 -26.89 -1.76
N GLY A 179 -2.84 -27.28 -0.49
CA GLY A 179 -1.76 -28.01 0.16
C GLY A 179 -0.51 -27.16 0.42
N SER A 180 -0.59 -25.86 0.18
CA SER A 180 0.47 -24.88 0.40
C SER A 180 -0.13 -23.49 0.62
N ASP A 181 0.65 -22.62 1.26
CA ASP A 181 0.29 -21.21 1.50
C ASP A 181 -0.15 -20.49 0.22
N GLN A 182 -1.24 -19.72 0.29
CA GLN A 182 -1.74 -18.87 -0.79
C GLN A 182 -1.51 -17.38 -0.49
N ALA A 183 -0.71 -17.05 0.52
CA ALA A 183 -0.36 -15.67 0.86
C ALA A 183 0.33 -14.97 -0.31
N ASN A 184 -0.14 -13.76 -0.64
CA ASN A 184 0.39 -12.90 -1.68
C ASN A 184 0.54 -11.46 -1.13
N PRO A 185 1.56 -11.17 -0.29
CA PRO A 185 1.74 -9.84 0.31
C PRO A 185 1.83 -8.71 -0.73
N THR A 186 2.58 -8.95 -1.81
CA THR A 186 2.67 -8.01 -2.94
C THR A 186 1.36 -7.86 -3.74
N GLY A 187 0.42 -8.79 -3.58
CA GLY A 187 -0.95 -8.65 -4.06
C GLY A 187 -1.81 -7.81 -3.12
N VAL A 188 -1.59 -7.87 -1.81
CA VAL A 188 -2.33 -7.06 -0.83
C VAL A 188 -2.09 -5.58 -1.05
N TRP A 189 -0.82 -5.19 -1.16
CA TRP A 189 -0.40 -3.81 -1.35
C TRP A 189 -0.25 -3.51 -2.85
N ASP A 190 -1.25 -2.84 -3.43
CA ASP A 190 -1.21 -2.43 -4.83
C ASP A 190 -0.01 -1.49 -5.12
N SER A 191 0.32 -1.31 -6.40
CA SER A 191 1.51 -0.55 -6.83
C SER A 191 1.52 0.94 -6.47
N SER A 192 0.43 1.49 -5.91
CA SER A 192 0.45 2.84 -5.34
C SER A 192 0.94 2.89 -3.90
N TYR A 193 1.10 1.76 -3.21
CA TYR A 193 1.86 1.67 -1.97
C TYR A 193 3.34 1.61 -2.30
N GLU A 194 4.08 2.63 -1.86
CA GLU A 194 5.51 2.78 -2.17
C GLU A 194 6.39 2.21 -1.04
N MET A 195 5.84 2.17 0.17
CA MET A 195 6.42 1.53 1.34
C MET A 195 5.29 1.17 2.32
N VAL A 196 5.31 -0.04 2.87
CA VAL A 196 4.43 -0.54 3.94
C VAL A 196 5.29 -1.29 4.94
N GLN A 197 5.56 -0.68 6.09
CA GLN A 197 6.35 -1.27 7.18
C GLN A 197 5.43 -1.54 8.38
N HIS A 198 5.12 -2.81 8.62
CA HIS A 198 4.39 -3.27 9.81
C HIS A 198 5.20 -3.15 11.09
N LEU A 199 6.53 -2.97 11.02
CA LEU A 199 7.41 -2.76 12.17
C LEU A 199 7.39 -3.87 13.25
N GLY A 200 6.68 -4.98 13.02
CA GLY A 200 6.52 -6.13 13.92
C GLY A 200 7.47 -7.31 13.69
N ASP A 201 8.44 -7.15 12.78
CA ASP A 201 9.32 -8.19 12.27
C ASP A 201 9.87 -9.15 13.35
N ASN A 202 9.76 -10.45 13.08
CA ASN A 202 10.02 -11.49 14.07
C ASN A 202 11.51 -11.73 14.41
N SER A 203 12.42 -11.17 13.61
CA SER A 203 13.85 -11.44 13.67
C SER A 203 14.62 -10.45 14.54
N TRP A 204 14.54 -10.65 15.85
CA TRP A 204 15.36 -9.96 16.87
C TRP A 204 16.85 -10.09 16.53
N GLY A 205 17.46 -9.03 15.98
CA GLY A 205 18.89 -8.99 15.68
C GLY A 205 19.34 -9.52 14.32
N SER A 206 18.45 -9.63 13.32
CA SER A 206 18.88 -9.72 11.92
C SER A 206 18.17 -8.72 11.03
N SER A 207 18.96 -7.82 10.44
CA SER A 207 18.52 -6.80 9.47
C SER A 207 17.97 -7.42 8.17
N PRO A 208 16.99 -6.78 7.49
CA PRO A 208 16.28 -5.56 7.90
C PRO A 208 15.27 -5.82 9.03
N GLU A 209 15.17 -4.86 9.96
CA GLU A 209 14.26 -4.90 11.12
C GLU A 209 12.94 -4.13 10.87
N ALA A 210 12.77 -3.59 9.67
CA ALA A 210 11.60 -2.85 9.23
C ALA A 210 11.35 -3.18 7.75
N LYS A 211 10.84 -4.39 7.47
CA LYS A 211 10.62 -4.82 6.09
C LYS A 211 9.49 -4.06 5.42
N ASP A 212 9.65 -3.87 4.12
CA ASP A 212 8.60 -3.36 3.25
C ASP A 212 7.82 -4.52 2.63
N SER A 213 6.52 -4.59 2.94
CA SER A 213 5.59 -5.56 2.35
C SER A 213 5.06 -5.12 0.98
N ALA A 214 5.28 -3.87 0.58
CA ALA A 214 4.92 -3.39 -0.76
C ALA A 214 5.84 -3.98 -1.86
N PRO A 215 5.40 -3.99 -3.13
CA PRO A 215 6.17 -4.62 -4.23
C PRO A 215 7.57 -4.06 -4.50
N ASN A 216 7.91 -2.89 -3.94
CA ASN A 216 9.19 -2.22 -4.18
C ASN A 216 10.32 -2.71 -3.25
N ALA A 217 9.98 -3.38 -2.13
CA ALA A 217 10.94 -3.88 -1.14
C ALA A 217 11.87 -2.79 -0.56
N ASN A 218 11.32 -1.61 -0.31
CA ASN A 218 11.94 -0.44 0.34
C ASN A 218 12.14 -0.64 1.85
N ASN A 219 12.86 -1.71 2.18
CA ASN A 219 13.17 -2.11 3.55
C ASN A 219 13.93 -1.01 4.28
N GLY A 220 13.51 -0.72 5.51
CA GLY A 220 14.18 0.20 6.41
C GLY A 220 15.34 -0.45 7.16
N THR A 221 16.35 0.35 7.48
CA THR A 221 17.46 -0.04 8.37
C THR A 221 17.30 0.65 9.72
N ASN A 222 17.06 -0.12 10.78
CA ASN A 222 17.00 0.41 12.13
C ASN A 222 18.36 0.95 12.61
N ALA A 223 18.32 2.08 13.31
CA ALA A 223 19.41 2.62 14.10
C ALA A 223 18.87 2.95 15.51
N GLY A 224 19.19 2.08 16.48
CA GLY A 224 18.93 2.32 17.92
C GLY A 224 17.55 1.89 18.41
N SER A 225 16.47 2.17 17.67
CA SER A 225 15.08 1.93 18.12
C SER A 225 14.86 0.50 18.61
N LEU A 226 13.97 0.33 19.59
CA LEU A 226 13.69 -0.96 20.24
C LEU A 226 12.32 -1.51 19.84
N ASN A 227 12.15 -2.82 19.85
CA ASN A 227 10.83 -3.44 19.71
C ASN A 227 9.94 -3.06 20.89
N ALA A 228 8.67 -2.75 20.60
CA ALA A 228 7.63 -2.48 21.57
C ALA A 228 6.29 -3.08 21.11
N ASP A 229 5.28 -3.06 21.98
CA ASP A 229 3.91 -3.37 21.59
C ASP A 229 3.39 -2.26 20.65
N GLY A 230 2.72 -2.68 19.57
CA GLY A 230 2.17 -1.80 18.55
C GLY A 230 0.69 -1.49 18.79
N LYS A 231 0.09 -0.78 17.85
CA LYS A 231 -1.37 -0.75 17.69
C LYS A 231 -1.87 -2.05 17.05
N VAL A 232 -1.15 -2.54 16.04
CA VAL A 232 -1.32 -3.84 15.40
C VAL A 232 -0.17 -4.73 15.87
N ARG A 233 -0.35 -5.31 17.06
CA ARG A 233 0.59 -6.25 17.71
C ARG A 233 1.94 -5.65 18.14
N ARG A 234 2.77 -5.09 17.24
CA ARG A 234 4.16 -4.68 17.52
C ARG A 234 4.52 -3.43 16.73
N GLY A 235 5.41 -2.62 17.31
CA GLY A 235 5.99 -1.48 16.63
C GLY A 235 7.41 -1.21 17.15
N ARG A 236 7.92 -0.02 16.83
CA ARG A 236 9.25 0.42 17.28
C ARG A 236 9.13 1.62 18.21
N SER A 237 9.75 1.51 19.38
CA SER A 237 9.92 2.59 20.35
C SER A 237 11.22 3.32 20.05
N PHE A 238 11.11 4.65 19.95
CA PHE A 238 12.20 5.57 19.66
C PHE A 238 12.47 6.42 20.90
N VAL A 239 13.73 6.51 21.31
CA VAL A 239 14.21 7.38 22.38
C VAL A 239 15.54 8.03 22.01
N THR A 240 15.80 9.23 22.53
CA THR A 240 17.10 9.95 22.50
C THR A 240 17.68 10.26 21.11
N ASP A 241 18.23 9.26 20.40
CA ASP A 241 18.91 9.35 19.11
C ASP A 241 18.50 8.25 18.11
N ASP A 242 17.41 7.52 18.41
CA ASP A 242 16.86 6.42 17.60
C ASP A 242 16.17 6.87 16.30
N TYR A 243 16.29 6.07 15.23
CA TYR A 243 15.56 6.24 13.98
C TYR A 243 15.54 4.96 13.11
N ILE A 244 14.70 4.94 12.08
CA ILE A 244 14.82 4.00 10.96
C ILE A 244 15.22 4.81 9.73
N ASN A 245 16.30 4.39 9.07
CA ASN A 245 16.70 4.88 7.77
C ASN A 245 15.80 4.23 6.70
N THR A 246 15.18 5.06 5.87
CA THR A 246 14.34 4.66 4.72
C THR A 246 14.83 5.36 3.43
N ASP A 247 16.15 5.51 3.26
CA ASP A 247 16.75 6.12 2.06
C ASP A 247 16.38 5.35 0.77
N THR A 248 16.00 4.08 0.92
CA THR A 248 15.53 3.17 -0.13
C THR A 248 14.31 3.70 -0.88
N VAL A 249 13.31 4.27 -0.20
CA VAL A 249 12.04 4.73 -0.82
C VAL A 249 12.18 6.09 -1.55
N VAL A 250 13.34 6.76 -1.46
CA VAL A 250 13.50 8.15 -1.90
C VAL A 250 13.34 8.31 -3.42
N SER A 251 13.75 7.31 -4.20
CA SER A 251 13.62 7.27 -5.66
C SER A 251 12.15 7.23 -6.11
N GLU A 252 11.34 6.46 -5.40
CA GLU A 252 9.94 6.17 -5.69
C GLU A 252 9.11 7.42 -5.40
N VAL A 253 9.18 7.93 -4.16
CA VAL A 253 8.42 9.13 -3.75
C VAL A 253 8.81 10.37 -4.56
N GLY A 254 10.07 10.46 -5.01
CA GLY A 254 10.68 11.69 -5.56
C GLY A 254 10.01 12.26 -6.80
N THR A 255 9.12 11.52 -7.48
CA THR A 255 8.36 12.01 -8.65
C THR A 255 6.91 12.39 -8.35
N ASN A 256 6.43 12.17 -7.12
CA ASN A 256 5.02 12.29 -6.79
C ASN A 256 4.55 13.75 -6.62
N THR A 257 3.45 14.08 -7.29
CA THR A 257 2.74 15.37 -7.17
C THR A 257 1.60 15.36 -6.14
N ALA A 258 1.16 14.16 -5.75
CA ALA A 258 0.13 13.89 -4.76
C ALA A 258 0.51 12.61 -4.00
N GLY A 259 -0.16 12.30 -2.89
CA GLY A 259 0.12 11.08 -2.13
C GLY A 259 -0.31 11.18 -0.67
N THR A 260 0.01 10.13 0.08
CA THR A 260 -0.37 9.97 1.48
C THR A 260 0.77 9.35 2.28
N PHE A 261 1.04 9.89 3.46
CA PHE A 261 1.76 9.20 4.54
C PHE A 261 0.76 8.85 5.65
N SER A 262 0.86 7.65 6.23
CA SER A 262 0.14 7.28 7.45
C SER A 262 1.00 6.50 8.42
N ALA A 263 0.74 6.64 9.72
CA ALA A 263 1.25 5.75 10.76
C ALA A 263 0.33 5.73 11.99
N TRP A 264 0.42 4.68 12.80
CA TRP A 264 0.01 4.74 14.19
C TRP A 264 1.16 5.32 15.03
N LEU A 265 0.85 6.30 15.87
CA LEU A 265 1.80 7.01 16.73
C LEU A 265 1.33 6.95 18.19
N TYR A 266 2.24 6.58 19.09
CA TYR A 266 2.08 6.67 20.53
C TYR A 266 3.14 7.63 21.09
N PRO A 267 2.84 8.93 21.28
CA PRO A 267 3.83 9.89 21.75
C PRO A 267 3.99 9.76 23.27
N SER A 268 5.23 9.50 23.71
CA SER A 268 5.56 9.29 25.14
C SER A 268 5.91 10.60 25.86
N SER A 269 6.37 11.62 25.15
CA SER A 269 6.66 12.93 25.74
C SER A 269 6.24 14.12 24.87
N ALA A 270 6.09 15.27 25.53
CA ALA A 270 5.81 16.57 24.90
C ALA A 270 7.10 17.23 24.35
N THR A 271 7.91 16.47 23.61
CA THR A 271 9.11 16.98 22.92
C THR A 271 8.86 17.14 21.42
N GLN A 272 9.65 17.99 20.75
CA GLN A 272 9.55 18.12 19.30
C GLN A 272 10.26 16.91 18.65
N GLY A 273 9.48 15.99 18.09
CA GLY A 273 9.94 14.73 17.52
C GLY A 273 9.46 14.53 16.09
N SER A 274 10.27 13.88 15.26
CA SER A 274 9.96 13.69 13.84
C SER A 274 9.30 12.34 13.60
N ILE A 275 8.10 12.34 13.02
CA ILE A 275 7.36 11.10 12.73
C ILE A 275 7.95 10.49 11.47
N ILE A 276 7.91 11.26 10.37
CA ILE A 276 8.62 10.95 9.12
C ILE A 276 9.22 12.21 8.50
N THR A 277 10.39 12.08 7.89
CA THR A 277 11.05 13.19 7.17
C THR A 277 11.73 12.71 5.91
N PHE A 278 11.76 13.60 4.92
CA PHE A 278 12.57 13.45 3.72
C PHE A 278 13.35 14.74 3.47
N GLY A 279 14.64 14.61 3.23
CA GLY A 279 15.57 15.72 3.21
C GLY A 279 16.72 15.53 2.24
N ASP A 280 17.23 16.66 1.78
CA ASP A 280 18.45 16.80 1.00
C ASP A 280 19.63 17.03 1.96
N THR A 281 20.70 16.24 1.85
CA THR A 281 21.85 16.24 2.78
C THR A 281 22.52 17.61 2.87
N ASP A 282 22.63 18.38 1.79
CA ASP A 282 23.46 19.59 1.73
C ASP A 282 22.76 20.83 1.17
N ALA A 283 21.49 20.73 0.78
CA ALA A 283 20.66 21.88 0.42
C ALA A 283 19.38 22.02 1.24
N ARG A 284 18.69 23.15 1.01
CA ARG A 284 17.46 23.54 1.71
C ARG A 284 16.21 23.03 0.98
N ASN A 285 16.16 21.73 0.77
CA ASN A 285 15.02 20.98 0.23
C ASN A 285 14.60 19.93 1.27
N TRP A 286 13.35 19.96 1.71
CA TRP A 286 12.80 18.92 2.60
C TRP A 286 11.27 18.93 2.66
N ILE A 287 10.70 17.80 3.04
CA ILE A 287 9.35 17.66 3.57
C ILE A 287 9.42 16.92 4.91
N TYR A 288 8.65 17.34 5.90
CA TYR A 288 8.52 16.60 7.17
C TYR A 288 7.11 16.62 7.72
N PHE A 289 6.82 15.61 8.54
CA PHE A 289 5.67 15.55 9.43
C PHE A 289 6.16 15.23 10.84
N ILE A 290 5.86 16.12 11.78
CA ILE A 290 6.43 16.13 13.13
C ILE A 290 5.35 16.35 14.19
N ILE A 291 5.61 15.89 15.41
CA ILE A 291 4.90 16.33 16.60
C ILE A 291 5.69 17.47 17.27
N GLN A 292 4.99 18.52 17.68
CA GLN A 292 5.53 19.65 18.43
C GLN A 292 5.49 19.38 19.94
N SER A 293 6.24 20.17 20.72
CA SER A 293 6.18 20.09 22.20
C SER A 293 4.84 20.50 22.82
N SER A 294 3.89 21.00 22.01
CA SER A 294 2.48 21.22 22.40
C SER A 294 1.57 20.04 22.07
N GLY A 295 2.10 18.95 21.51
CA GLY A 295 1.32 17.86 20.91
C GLY A 295 0.74 18.20 19.52
N ILE A 296 0.86 19.44 19.05
CA ILE A 296 0.41 19.87 17.72
C ILE A 296 1.17 19.07 16.66
N LEU A 297 0.45 18.58 15.65
CA LEU A 297 1.05 17.98 14.47
C LEU A 297 1.34 19.08 13.44
N THR A 298 2.58 19.13 12.97
CA THR A 298 3.04 20.09 11.97
C THR A 298 3.52 19.34 10.74
N ALA A 299 2.99 19.70 9.56
CA ALA A 299 3.55 19.31 8.28
C ALA A 299 4.16 20.52 7.57
N THR A 300 5.28 20.34 6.85
CA THR A 300 5.98 21.46 6.18
C THR A 300 6.77 20.99 4.97
N LEU A 301 6.77 21.80 3.90
CA LEU A 301 7.63 21.62 2.74
C LEU A 301 8.49 22.88 2.49
N MET A 302 9.80 22.67 2.29
CA MET A 302 10.74 23.69 1.81
C MET A 302 11.35 23.27 0.47
N GLN A 303 11.41 24.23 -0.46
CA GLN A 303 12.05 24.10 -1.76
C GLN A 303 13.01 25.28 -1.94
N GLY A 304 14.28 25.01 -2.25
CA GLY A 304 15.29 26.03 -2.56
C GLY A 304 15.48 27.09 -1.47
N GLY A 305 15.31 26.72 -0.19
CA GLY A 305 15.38 27.67 0.93
C GLY A 305 14.09 28.43 1.25
N THR A 306 13.04 28.27 0.43
CA THR A 306 11.73 28.92 0.60
C THR A 306 10.69 27.92 1.08
N TYR A 307 10.03 28.21 2.21
CA TYR A 307 8.86 27.44 2.65
C TYR A 307 7.72 27.61 1.63
N GLN A 308 7.26 26.50 1.06
CA GLN A 308 6.17 26.49 0.08
C GLN A 308 4.83 26.45 0.82
N TRP A 309 4.75 25.58 1.82
CA TRP A 309 3.62 25.52 2.74
C TRP A 309 4.06 24.98 4.10
N ALA A 310 3.31 25.36 5.13
CA ALA A 310 3.41 24.80 6.47
C ALA A 310 2.03 24.89 7.14
N THR A 311 1.57 23.78 7.70
CA THR A 311 0.24 23.65 8.33
C THR A 311 0.39 23.00 9.70
N ASP A 312 -0.35 23.53 10.67
CA ASP A 312 -0.44 23.04 12.04
C ASP A 312 -1.88 22.62 12.33
N THR A 313 -2.06 21.56 13.12
CA THR A 313 -3.34 21.29 13.78
C THR A 313 -3.61 22.31 14.89
N ASP A 314 -4.85 22.78 15.01
CA ASP A 314 -5.25 23.78 16.03
C ASP A 314 -5.15 23.22 17.46
N THR A 315 -5.25 21.89 17.60
CA THR A 315 -5.16 21.15 18.86
C THR A 315 -4.11 20.06 18.78
N GLY A 316 -3.35 19.89 19.86
CA GLY A 316 -2.40 18.79 20.00
C GLY A 316 -3.06 17.44 20.30
N ILE A 317 -2.42 16.36 19.88
CA ILE A 317 -2.82 14.99 20.22
C ILE A 317 -2.43 14.63 21.66
N GLY A 318 -3.05 13.58 22.20
CA GLY A 318 -2.79 13.12 23.56
C GLY A 318 -1.45 12.40 23.68
N LEU A 319 -0.78 12.54 24.82
CA LEU A 319 0.35 11.68 25.18
C LEU A 319 -0.13 10.35 25.74
N ASN A 320 0.68 9.32 25.59
CA ASN A 320 0.45 7.97 26.12
C ASN A 320 -0.83 7.30 25.61
N ALA A 321 -1.24 7.65 24.38
CA ALA A 321 -2.35 7.06 23.66
C ALA A 321 -1.97 6.84 22.18
N TRP A 322 -2.54 5.80 21.57
CA TRP A 322 -2.38 5.55 20.13
C TRP A 322 -3.26 6.48 19.31
N HIS A 323 -2.64 7.23 18.40
CA HIS A 323 -3.29 8.09 17.43
C HIS A 323 -2.93 7.65 16.00
N HIS A 324 -3.91 7.50 15.12
CA HIS A 324 -3.65 7.27 13.69
C HIS A 324 -3.43 8.63 13.03
N VAL A 325 -2.20 8.90 12.58
CA VAL A 325 -1.81 10.20 12.02
C VAL A 325 -1.55 10.05 10.52
N VAL A 326 -2.20 10.89 9.73
CA VAL A 326 -2.12 10.85 8.26
C VAL A 326 -1.81 12.23 7.72
N LEU A 327 -0.94 12.30 6.72
CA LEU A 327 -0.69 13.49 5.92
C LEU A 327 -1.00 13.18 4.46
N VAL A 328 -2.07 13.76 3.95
CA VAL A 328 -2.54 13.66 2.56
C VAL A 328 -2.06 14.88 1.78
N GLN A 329 -1.82 14.72 0.48
CA GLN A 329 -1.77 15.80 -0.52
C GLN A 329 -2.57 15.35 -1.74
N ASP A 330 -3.65 16.08 -2.05
CA ASP A 330 -4.60 15.75 -3.12
C ASP A 330 -4.23 16.37 -4.49
N GLY A 331 -3.15 17.17 -4.54
CA GLY A 331 -2.75 17.99 -5.68
C GLY A 331 -3.23 19.44 -5.60
N THR A 332 -4.06 19.78 -4.61
CA THR A 332 -4.57 21.12 -4.30
C THR A 332 -3.94 21.67 -3.02
N SER A 333 -3.94 20.88 -1.94
CA SER A 333 -3.27 21.20 -0.67
C SER A 333 -3.02 19.98 0.21
N SER A 334 -2.02 20.09 1.07
CA SER A 334 -1.78 19.09 2.11
C SER A 334 -2.81 19.18 3.25
N GLU A 335 -3.25 18.04 3.77
CA GLU A 335 -4.21 17.94 4.87
C GLU A 335 -3.74 16.92 5.90
N ILE A 336 -3.86 17.24 7.19
CA ILE A 336 -3.58 16.33 8.30
C ILE A 336 -4.89 15.69 8.75
N TYR A 337 -4.89 14.38 8.99
CA TYR A 337 -5.97 13.66 9.66
C TYR A 337 -5.44 12.99 10.93
N VAL A 338 -6.30 12.92 11.95
CA VAL A 338 -6.05 12.26 13.24
C VAL A 338 -7.25 11.37 13.56
N ASP A 339 -6.99 10.09 13.84
CA ASP A 339 -8.00 9.10 14.23
C ASP A 339 -9.19 9.01 13.25
N GLY A 340 -8.90 9.17 11.95
CA GLY A 340 -9.88 9.10 10.86
C GLY A 340 -10.68 10.39 10.62
N ALA A 341 -10.44 11.46 11.38
CA ALA A 341 -11.07 12.76 11.20
C ALA A 341 -10.06 13.83 10.81
N GLN A 342 -10.49 14.83 10.05
CA GLN A 342 -9.70 16.04 9.80
C GLN A 342 -9.88 16.99 11.01
N PRO A 343 -8.88 17.17 11.90
CA PRO A 343 -8.97 18.20 12.93
C PRO A 343 -8.97 19.59 12.29
N ALA A 344 -9.47 20.58 13.04
CA ALA A 344 -9.24 21.98 12.71
C ALA A 344 -7.73 22.22 12.60
N GLN A 345 -7.32 22.90 11.53
CA GLN A 345 -5.92 23.10 11.15
C GLN A 345 -5.79 24.32 10.25
N ALA A 346 -4.62 24.96 10.28
CA ALA A 346 -4.38 26.19 9.54
C ALA A 346 -2.98 26.23 8.91
N PHE A 347 -2.96 26.64 7.63
CA PHE A 347 -1.73 27.03 6.96
C PHE A 347 -1.25 28.39 7.49
N PHE A 348 -0.11 28.40 8.18
CA PHE A 348 0.60 29.63 8.55
C PHE A 348 1.66 30.02 7.49
N ILE A 349 1.95 29.13 6.53
CA ILE A 349 2.67 29.44 5.28
C ILE A 349 1.92 28.81 4.10
N SER A 350 1.70 29.56 3.03
CA SER A 350 0.86 29.16 1.89
C SER A 350 1.34 29.72 0.54
N THR A 351 2.66 29.84 0.35
CA THR A 351 3.32 30.30 -0.89
C THR A 351 2.85 29.51 -2.12
N ASP A 352 2.85 28.19 -2.03
CA ASP A 352 2.23 27.27 -2.99
C ASP A 352 1.89 25.96 -2.27
N LYS A 353 0.60 25.70 -2.05
CA LYS A 353 0.11 24.51 -1.34
C LYS A 353 0.08 23.24 -2.19
N THR A 354 0.25 23.35 -3.51
CA THR A 354 0.21 22.22 -4.45
C THR A 354 1.52 21.41 -4.46
N LYS A 355 2.54 21.86 -3.75
CA LYS A 355 3.85 21.20 -3.74
C LYS A 355 3.84 19.91 -2.93
N TRP A 356 4.46 18.88 -3.49
CA TRP A 356 4.72 17.58 -2.86
C TRP A 356 6.15 17.14 -3.15
N PHE A 357 6.47 15.85 -3.00
CA PHE A 357 7.82 15.30 -3.22
C PHE A 357 8.49 15.75 -4.53
N SER A 358 7.76 15.80 -5.65
CA SER A 358 8.28 16.23 -6.95
C SER A 358 8.80 17.69 -6.99
N ALA A 359 8.45 18.51 -6.01
CA ALA A 359 9.00 19.86 -5.83
C ALA A 359 10.33 19.86 -5.07
N VAL A 360 10.62 18.81 -4.30
CA VAL A 360 11.74 18.72 -3.35
C VAL A 360 12.90 17.98 -4.01
N SER A 361 13.50 18.61 -5.03
CA SER A 361 14.64 18.03 -5.76
C SER A 361 15.84 17.77 -4.84
N GLY A 362 16.57 16.68 -5.08
CA GLY A 362 17.83 16.40 -4.38
C GLY A 362 17.68 15.71 -3.02
N ILE A 363 16.46 15.32 -2.62
CA ILE A 363 16.28 14.46 -1.45
C ILE A 363 17.07 13.15 -1.62
N ASP A 364 17.78 12.79 -0.56
CA ASP A 364 18.66 11.65 -0.45
C ASP A 364 18.64 11.03 0.96
N ASN A 365 17.82 11.60 1.87
CA ASN A 365 17.53 11.07 3.19
C ASN A 365 16.04 10.80 3.35
N GLY A 366 15.68 9.57 3.76
CA GLY A 366 14.37 9.20 4.31
C GLY A 366 14.52 8.71 5.75
N ARG A 367 13.70 9.22 6.68
CA ARG A 367 13.79 8.88 8.11
C ARG A 367 12.42 8.71 8.73
N ILE A 368 12.22 7.62 9.48
CA ILE A 368 11.17 7.49 10.49
C ILE A 368 11.82 7.73 11.86
N GLY A 369 11.19 8.51 12.73
CA GLY A 369 11.69 8.80 14.08
C GLY A 369 12.76 9.89 14.17
N SER A 370 13.28 10.43 13.06
CA SER A 370 14.24 11.56 13.09
C SER A 370 14.21 12.43 11.83
N LEU A 371 14.97 13.52 11.85
CA LEU A 371 15.20 14.47 10.78
C LEU A 371 16.66 14.40 10.31
N ASN A 372 16.93 14.24 9.02
CA ASN A 372 18.25 14.57 8.43
C ASN A 372 18.09 15.45 7.19
N LYS A 373 18.80 16.58 7.13
CA LYS A 373 18.77 17.57 6.02
C LYS A 373 19.77 18.71 6.22
N ASN A 374 20.19 19.39 5.15
CA ASN A 374 20.95 20.64 5.16
C ASN A 374 22.10 20.64 6.18
N SER A 375 22.93 19.60 6.13
CA SER A 375 24.12 19.34 6.95
C SER A 375 23.86 19.32 8.47
N ALA A 376 22.61 19.14 8.91
CA ALA A 376 22.26 19.06 10.33
C ALA A 376 22.65 17.70 10.96
N GLY A 377 22.78 16.64 10.15
CA GLY A 377 22.80 15.27 10.65
C GLY A 377 21.43 14.83 11.17
N ASN A 378 21.37 13.64 11.77
CA ASN A 378 20.14 13.18 12.42
C ASN A 378 19.85 14.04 13.67
N ALA A 379 18.65 14.60 13.76
CA ALA A 379 18.18 15.46 14.85
C ALA A 379 16.65 15.34 15.03
N ARG A 380 16.07 16.05 16.00
CA ARG A 380 14.62 16.04 16.29
C ARG A 380 14.06 14.61 16.40
N PHE A 381 14.74 13.80 17.20
CA PHE A 381 14.37 12.42 17.44
C PHE A 381 13.00 12.33 18.11
N LEU A 382 12.24 11.32 17.72
CA LEU A 382 10.95 11.01 18.32
C LEU A 382 11.15 10.37 19.70
N ASP A 383 10.20 10.66 20.59
CA ASP A 383 10.08 10.03 21.91
C ASP A 383 8.68 9.41 22.01
N GLY A 384 8.59 8.14 21.63
CA GLY A 384 7.33 7.45 21.39
C GLY A 384 7.46 6.18 20.57
N THR A 385 6.34 5.47 20.40
CA THR A 385 6.26 4.26 19.57
C THR A 385 5.60 4.58 18.23
N VAL A 386 6.09 4.00 17.13
CA VAL A 386 5.48 4.06 15.80
C VAL A 386 5.19 2.64 15.33
N ASP A 387 4.08 2.50 14.60
CA ASP A 387 3.57 1.25 14.04
C ASP A 387 2.85 1.53 12.69
N GLU A 388 2.73 0.52 11.84
CA GLU A 388 2.00 0.55 10.55
C GLU A 388 2.35 1.76 9.66
N VAL A 389 3.63 1.97 9.39
CA VAL A 389 4.10 3.08 8.57
C VAL A 389 3.84 2.80 7.10
N ARG A 390 3.15 3.72 6.42
CA ARG A 390 2.81 3.59 4.99
C ARG A 390 3.07 4.87 4.22
N ILE A 391 3.49 4.72 2.97
CA ILE A 391 3.59 5.78 1.98
C ILE A 391 2.85 5.33 0.73
N SER A 392 2.03 6.21 0.16
CA SER A 392 1.36 5.98 -1.12
C SER A 392 1.47 7.18 -2.06
N SER A 393 1.56 6.90 -3.37
CA SER A 393 1.47 7.90 -4.45
C SER A 393 0.03 8.35 -4.74
N THR A 394 -0.95 7.91 -3.95
CA THR A 394 -2.37 8.28 -4.06
C THR A 394 -2.91 8.89 -2.76
N ASN A 395 -4.01 9.65 -2.88
CA ASN A 395 -4.80 10.12 -1.74
C ASN A 395 -5.58 8.92 -1.14
N ARG A 396 -5.48 8.69 0.17
CA ARG A 396 -6.03 7.54 0.91
C ARG A 396 -6.54 7.93 2.29
#